data_AF-A0AAQ3TE10-F1
#
_entry.id   AF-A0AAQ3TE10-F1
#
_cell.length_a   1.000
_cell.length_b   1.000
_cell.length_c   1.000
_cell.angle_alpha   90.00
_cell.angle_beta   90.00
_cell.angle_gamma   90.00
#
_symmetry.space_group_name_H-M   'P 1'
#
loop_
_entity.id
_entity.type
_entity.pdbx_description
1 polymer ?
#
loop_
_entity_poly.entity_id
_entity_poly.type
_entity_poly.pdbx_seq_one_letter_code
_entity_poly.pdbx_strand_id
1 'polypeptide(L)'
;MAQWQSFVCFAIVAASVAASLVAIIRRTTNRRPPPRPPRAAGSAAAAPWASCWSRVPPAWLLAFRATAAAALAAVLAWDLRTYDASIMLYYTEWTLVLEIGYFAAATAWSANGCLATHRRSRADDPESTDDGSHGRLLCRSGGADEQDPKPDGDDDDAWEGPAAGRLLGLLVQIGYQVTAGAVVLTDAVFWALIVPFISSAHFSLNAVMVCIHSLNLVFLLSETALNNLAFPWFRMAYFVLWTCLYVIVQWIAHLCGLTWWPYPFLSPTASSAPLWYLAMALLHFPCYLVYWLIVRAKSCCLVHMQAANRS
;
A
#
# COMPACT_ATOMS: atom_id res chain seq x y z
N MET A 1 -12.90 26.53 -30.51
CA MET A 1 -11.54 26.91 -30.09
C MET A 1 -11.12 26.08 -28.86
N ALA A 2 -10.95 24.75 -29.01
CA ALA A 2 -10.72 23.80 -27.90
C ALA A 2 -9.43 22.95 -28.03
N GLN A 3 -8.60 23.22 -29.05
CA GLN A 3 -7.47 22.32 -29.38
C GLN A 3 -6.28 22.52 -28.44
N TRP A 4 -5.90 23.76 -28.12
CA TRP A 4 -4.69 24.02 -27.33
C TRP A 4 -4.84 23.57 -25.87
N GLN A 5 -6.02 23.71 -25.26
CA GLN A 5 -6.25 23.24 -23.88
C GLN A 5 -6.02 21.73 -23.76
N SER A 6 -6.57 20.98 -24.73
CA SER A 6 -6.41 19.53 -24.78
C SER A 6 -4.92 19.16 -24.91
N PHE A 7 -4.17 19.80 -25.81
CA PHE A 7 -2.73 19.58 -25.95
C PHE A 7 -1.96 19.83 -24.65
N VAL A 8 -2.29 20.89 -23.90
CA VAL A 8 -1.65 21.17 -22.62
C VAL A 8 -2.02 20.12 -21.56
N CYS A 9 -3.27 19.69 -21.49
CA CYS A 9 -3.69 18.63 -20.57
C CYS A 9 -2.95 17.30 -20.87
N PHE A 10 -2.84 16.93 -22.15
CA PHE A 10 -2.04 15.78 -22.59
C PHE A 10 -0.57 15.92 -22.19
N ALA A 11 0.03 17.10 -22.39
CA ALA A 11 1.41 17.37 -22.03
C ALA A 11 1.64 17.24 -20.51
N ILE A 12 0.72 17.73 -19.67
CA ILE A 12 0.81 17.61 -18.21
C ILE A 12 0.80 16.15 -17.78
N VAL A 13 -0.14 15.35 -18.30
CA VAL A 13 -0.22 13.91 -17.97
C VAL A 13 1.00 13.16 -18.47
N ALA A 14 1.42 13.40 -19.72
CA ALA A 14 2.60 12.76 -20.31
C ALA A 14 3.88 13.11 -19.52
N ALA A 15 4.05 14.38 -19.13
CA ALA A 15 5.17 14.82 -18.30
C ALA A 15 5.14 14.16 -16.91
N SER A 16 3.97 14.03 -16.30
CA SER A 16 3.79 13.38 -14.99
C SER A 16 4.15 11.89 -15.06
N VAL A 17 3.71 11.19 -16.11
CA VAL A 17 4.07 9.80 -16.38
C VAL A 17 5.58 9.67 -16.61
N ALA A 18 6.15 10.48 -17.50
CA ALA A 18 7.57 10.44 -17.82
C ALA A 18 8.44 10.71 -16.58
N ALA A 19 8.12 11.74 -15.80
CA ALA A 19 8.83 12.08 -14.57
C ALA A 19 8.77 10.93 -13.55
N SER A 20 7.59 10.29 -13.39
CA SER A 20 7.40 9.15 -12.49
C SER A 20 8.21 7.92 -12.94
N LEU A 21 8.18 7.60 -14.23
CA LEU A 21 8.96 6.49 -14.80
C LEU A 21 10.47 6.74 -14.64
N VAL A 22 10.94 7.95 -14.95
CA VAL A 22 12.35 8.33 -14.76
C VAL A 22 12.76 8.22 -13.29
N ALA A 23 11.91 8.67 -12.36
CA ALA A 23 12.18 8.56 -10.93
C ALA A 23 12.30 7.09 -10.48
N ILE A 24 11.41 6.22 -10.96
CA ILE A 24 11.44 4.78 -10.68
C ILE A 24 12.71 4.14 -11.27
N ILE A 25 12.98 4.38 -12.56
CA ILE A 25 14.14 3.81 -13.29
C ILE A 25 15.45 4.24 -12.65
N ARG A 26 15.62 5.53 -12.35
CA ARG A 26 16.83 6.03 -11.68
C ARG A 26 17.06 5.34 -10.34
N ARG A 27 16.00 5.06 -9.58
CA ARG A 27 16.09 4.37 -8.29
C ARG A 27 16.37 2.87 -8.43
N THR A 28 15.85 2.20 -9.47
CA THR A 28 16.14 0.79 -9.72
C THR A 28 17.56 0.59 -10.26
N THR A 29 18.06 1.53 -11.07
CA THR A 29 19.41 1.46 -11.66
C THR A 29 20.49 1.89 -10.67
N ASN A 30 20.26 2.92 -9.84
CA ASN A 30 21.19 3.37 -8.79
C ASN A 30 21.07 2.57 -7.48
N ARG A 31 20.79 1.26 -7.54
CA ARG A 31 20.88 0.40 -6.35
C ARG A 31 22.34 0.29 -5.89
N ARG A 32 22.84 1.31 -5.20
CA ARG A 32 23.92 1.10 -4.22
C ARG A 32 23.27 0.39 -3.02
N PRO A 33 23.83 -0.73 -2.54
CA PRO A 33 23.39 -1.30 -1.27
C PRO A 33 23.47 -0.18 -0.22
N PRO A 34 22.40 0.06 0.57
CA PRO A 34 22.51 1.02 1.66
C PRO A 34 23.64 0.56 2.61
N PRO A 35 24.48 1.47 3.12
CA PRO A 35 25.33 1.12 4.26
C PRO A 35 24.43 0.62 5.39
N ARG A 36 24.74 -0.56 5.93
CA ARG A 36 24.00 -1.17 7.04
C ARG A 36 23.93 -0.13 8.16
N PRO A 37 22.73 0.34 8.59
CA PRO A 37 22.66 1.13 9.81
C PRO A 37 23.18 0.26 10.96
N PRO A 38 23.93 0.82 11.92
CA PRO A 38 24.35 0.06 13.09
C PRO A 38 23.09 -0.51 13.76
N ARG A 39 22.99 -1.84 13.79
CA ARG A 39 21.97 -2.59 14.53
C ARG A 39 22.09 -2.09 15.97
N ALA A 40 21.15 -1.26 16.43
CA ALA A 40 21.00 -1.04 17.86
C ALA A 40 20.69 -2.40 18.46
N ALA A 41 21.64 -2.94 19.24
CA ALA A 41 21.50 -4.23 19.90
C ALA A 41 20.16 -4.26 20.66
N GLY A 42 19.25 -5.13 20.23
CA GLY A 42 18.02 -5.44 20.96
C GLY A 42 16.69 -4.93 20.40
N SER A 43 16.57 -4.46 19.15
CA SER A 43 15.24 -4.42 18.50
C SER A 43 15.27 -5.23 17.21
N ALA A 44 14.83 -6.48 17.25
CA ALA A 44 14.42 -7.18 16.05
C ALA A 44 13.34 -6.32 15.39
N ALA A 45 13.63 -5.71 14.24
CA ALA A 45 12.62 -5.00 13.47
C ALA A 45 11.51 -6.03 13.21
N ALA A 46 10.34 -5.83 13.83
CA ALA A 46 9.25 -6.79 13.71
C ALA A 46 8.97 -6.99 12.22
N ALA A 47 8.96 -8.25 11.80
CA ALA A 47 8.82 -8.59 10.39
C ALA A 47 7.55 -7.91 9.82
N PRO A 48 7.52 -7.47 8.55
CA PRO A 48 6.42 -6.65 8.02
C PRO A 48 5.02 -7.31 8.08
N TRP A 49 4.96 -8.63 8.31
CA TRP A 49 3.74 -9.40 8.52
C TRP A 49 3.23 -9.39 9.97
N ALA A 50 4.04 -8.94 10.93
CA ALA A 50 3.69 -8.79 12.35
C ALA A 50 3.42 -7.33 12.70
N SER A 51 2.72 -7.11 13.82
CA SER A 51 2.45 -5.76 14.32
C SER A 51 3.72 -5.10 14.86
N CYS A 52 3.76 -3.77 14.79
CA CYS A 52 4.78 -2.96 15.44
C CYS A 52 4.68 -2.96 16.98
N TRP A 53 3.53 -3.39 17.52
CA TRP A 53 3.29 -3.52 18.94
C TRP A 53 3.52 -4.97 19.37
N SER A 54 4.46 -5.19 20.29
CA SER A 54 4.79 -6.53 20.79
C SER A 54 3.61 -7.24 21.48
N ARG A 55 2.63 -6.47 21.96
CA ARG A 55 1.40 -6.99 22.62
C ARG A 55 0.30 -7.40 21.64
N VAL A 56 0.40 -7.03 20.36
CA VAL A 56 -0.61 -7.37 19.36
C VAL A 56 -0.19 -8.67 18.67
N PRO A 57 -0.91 -9.78 18.87
CA PRO A 57 -0.54 -11.05 18.27
C PRO A 57 -0.70 -10.99 16.74
N PRO A 58 0.14 -11.70 15.95
CA PRO A 58 0.06 -11.70 14.48
C PRO A 58 -1.32 -12.06 13.94
N ALA A 59 -2.05 -12.95 14.63
CA ALA A 59 -3.42 -13.34 14.28
C ALA A 59 -4.43 -12.18 14.32
N TRP A 60 -4.24 -11.22 15.23
CA TRP A 60 -5.13 -10.05 15.32
C TRP A 60 -4.94 -9.14 14.11
N LEU A 61 -3.68 -8.90 13.70
CA LEU A 61 -3.38 -8.11 12.50
C LEU A 61 -3.93 -8.79 11.23
N LEU A 62 -3.82 -10.11 11.15
CA LEU A 62 -4.44 -10.89 10.07
C LEU A 62 -5.97 -10.71 10.05
N ALA A 63 -6.64 -10.86 11.20
CA ALA A 63 -8.08 -10.71 11.31
C ALA A 63 -8.55 -9.30 10.94
N PHE A 64 -7.84 -8.27 11.39
CA PHE A 64 -8.09 -6.88 11.02
C PHE A 64 -8.00 -6.67 9.51
N ARG A 65 -6.90 -7.11 8.86
CA ARG A 65 -6.70 -6.95 7.42
C ARG A 65 -7.78 -7.68 6.60
N ALA A 66 -8.15 -8.89 7.01
CA ALA A 66 -9.22 -9.65 6.38
C ALA A 66 -10.59 -8.96 6.53
N THR A 67 -10.87 -8.42 7.72
CA THR A 67 -12.11 -7.69 8.00
C THR A 67 -12.19 -6.40 7.19
N ALA A 68 -11.10 -5.64 7.10
CA ALA A 68 -11.03 -4.43 6.28
C ALA A 68 -11.28 -4.75 4.80
N ALA A 69 -10.61 -5.78 4.24
CA ALA A 69 -10.86 -6.24 2.87
C ALA A 69 -12.32 -6.61 2.63
N ALA A 70 -12.93 -7.37 3.55
CA ALA A 70 -14.32 -7.81 3.43
C ALA A 70 -15.31 -6.64 3.53
N ALA A 71 -15.09 -5.71 4.46
CA ALA A 71 -15.94 -4.53 4.64
C ALA A 71 -15.90 -3.62 3.41
N LEU A 72 -14.71 -3.32 2.90
CA LEU A 72 -14.53 -2.49 1.70
C LEU A 72 -15.12 -3.17 0.46
N ALA A 73 -14.95 -4.48 0.32
CA ALA A 73 -15.57 -5.24 -0.78
C ALA A 73 -17.10 -5.26 -0.69
N ALA A 74 -17.66 -5.34 0.52
CA ALA A 74 -19.11 -5.26 0.72
C ALA A 74 -19.67 -3.89 0.34
N VAL A 75 -18.94 -2.82 0.65
CA VAL A 75 -19.28 -1.44 0.25
C VAL A 75 -19.22 -1.30 -1.28
N LEU A 76 -18.14 -1.73 -1.93
CA LEU A 76 -18.05 -1.71 -3.41
C LEU A 76 -19.18 -2.51 -4.07
N ALA A 77 -19.49 -3.69 -3.51
CA ALA A 77 -20.58 -4.53 -4.00
C ALA A 77 -21.96 -3.90 -3.77
N TRP A 78 -22.11 -3.06 -2.74
CA TRP A 78 -23.33 -2.29 -2.52
C TRP A 78 -23.49 -1.19 -3.58
N ASP A 79 -22.42 -0.45 -3.88
CA ASP A 79 -22.45 0.61 -4.90
C ASP A 79 -22.72 0.05 -6.29
N LEU A 80 -22.05 -1.05 -6.68
CA LEU A 80 -22.31 -1.74 -7.94
C LEU A 80 -23.76 -2.24 -8.07
N ARG A 81 -24.38 -2.67 -6.97
CA ARG A 81 -25.79 -3.09 -6.97
C ARG A 81 -26.76 -1.91 -7.07
N THR A 82 -26.38 -0.76 -6.51
CA THR A 82 -27.25 0.41 -6.41
C THR A 82 -27.17 1.31 -7.65
N TYR A 83 -25.96 1.47 -8.19
CA TYR A 83 -25.62 2.44 -9.24
C TYR A 83 -25.07 1.80 -10.51
N ASP A 84 -25.17 0.48 -10.64
CA ASP A 84 -24.64 -0.32 -11.76
C ASP A 84 -23.12 -0.20 -11.98
N ALA A 85 -22.60 -0.82 -13.05
CA ALA A 85 -21.17 -0.85 -13.33
C ALA A 85 -20.59 0.52 -13.72
N SER A 86 -21.43 1.49 -14.10
CA SER A 86 -21.00 2.84 -14.48
C SER A 86 -20.40 3.63 -13.31
N ILE A 87 -20.71 3.25 -12.06
CA ILE A 87 -20.10 3.84 -10.86
C ILE A 87 -18.58 3.67 -10.85
N MET A 88 -18.05 2.63 -11.49
CA MET A 88 -16.60 2.40 -11.65
C MET A 88 -15.88 3.47 -12.48
N LEU A 89 -16.59 4.40 -13.11
CA LEU A 89 -16.00 5.56 -13.76
C LEU A 89 -15.54 6.62 -12.73
N TYR A 90 -16.00 6.57 -11.49
CA TYR A 90 -15.57 7.49 -10.44
C TYR A 90 -14.23 7.06 -9.81
N TYR A 91 -13.36 8.03 -9.56
CA TYR A 91 -12.05 7.79 -8.93
C TYR A 91 -12.14 7.22 -7.50
N THR A 92 -13.23 7.51 -6.79
CA THR A 92 -13.48 6.95 -5.45
C THR A 92 -13.56 5.42 -5.51
N GLU A 93 -14.28 4.86 -6.50
CA GLU A 93 -14.37 3.41 -6.69
C GLU A 93 -13.02 2.78 -7.05
N TRP A 94 -12.20 3.46 -7.85
CA TRP A 94 -10.83 3.02 -8.12
C TRP A 94 -9.99 2.97 -6.86
N THR A 95 -10.13 3.97 -5.99
CA THR A 95 -9.45 4.00 -4.69
C THR A 95 -9.92 2.86 -3.79
N LEU A 96 -11.23 2.55 -3.80
CA LEU A 96 -11.81 1.44 -3.05
C LEU A 96 -11.30 0.08 -3.54
N VAL A 97 -11.26 -0.14 -4.85
CA VAL A 97 -10.65 -1.34 -5.47
C VAL A 97 -9.17 -1.48 -5.09
N LEU A 98 -8.43 -0.37 -5.11
CA LEU A 98 -7.03 -0.36 -4.73
C LEU A 98 -6.83 -0.74 -3.26
N GLU A 99 -7.67 -0.20 -2.35
CA GLU A 99 -7.65 -0.59 -0.93
C GLU A 99 -7.99 -2.06 -0.72
N ILE A 100 -9.04 -2.56 -1.36
CA ILE A 100 -9.43 -3.98 -1.29
C ILE A 100 -8.25 -4.86 -1.75
N GLY A 101 -7.63 -4.52 -2.88
CA GLY A 101 -6.48 -5.24 -3.41
C GLY A 101 -5.28 -5.21 -2.45
N TYR A 102 -5.01 -4.05 -1.84
CA TYR A 102 -3.97 -3.90 -0.83
C TYR A 102 -4.25 -4.76 0.42
N PHE A 103 -5.45 -4.65 1.02
CA PHE A 103 -5.79 -5.41 2.22
C PHE A 103 -5.86 -6.93 1.95
N ALA A 104 -6.28 -7.36 0.76
CA ALA A 104 -6.21 -8.75 0.34
C ALA A 104 -4.75 -9.25 0.27
N ALA A 105 -3.86 -8.48 -0.38
CA ALA A 105 -2.44 -8.82 -0.44
C ALA A 105 -1.78 -8.80 0.95
N ALA A 106 -2.14 -7.84 1.80
CA ALA A 106 -1.65 -7.74 3.18
C ALA A 106 -2.17 -8.89 4.06
N THR A 107 -3.41 -9.34 3.84
CA THR A 107 -3.99 -10.53 4.48
C THR A 107 -3.20 -11.78 4.09
N ALA A 108 -2.97 -11.99 2.78
CA ALA A 108 -2.15 -13.11 2.30
C ALA A 108 -0.72 -13.07 2.88
N TRP A 109 -0.12 -11.87 2.94
CA TRP A 109 1.19 -11.67 3.55
C TRP A 109 1.21 -12.03 5.04
N SER A 110 0.19 -11.62 5.79
CA SER A 110 0.04 -11.94 7.22
C SER A 110 -0.17 -13.43 7.45
N ALA A 111 -1.02 -14.06 6.62
CA ALA A 111 -1.33 -15.48 6.71
C ALA A 111 -0.08 -16.34 6.46
N ASN A 112 0.73 -15.97 5.45
CA ASN A 112 2.00 -16.63 5.17
C ASN A 112 2.98 -16.52 6.36
N GLY A 113 3.06 -15.36 7.01
CA GLY A 113 3.88 -15.16 8.21
C GLY A 113 3.40 -15.96 9.43
N CYS A 114 2.08 -15.98 9.68
CA CYS A 114 1.47 -16.77 10.74
C CYS A 114 1.66 -18.28 10.51
N LEU A 115 1.53 -18.75 9.27
CA LEU A 115 1.74 -20.15 8.93
C LEU A 115 3.21 -20.56 9.08
N ALA A 116 4.15 -19.70 8.69
CA ALA A 116 5.58 -19.96 8.86
C ALA A 116 5.98 -20.06 10.34
N THR A 117 5.45 -19.19 11.19
CA THR A 117 5.69 -19.24 12.65
C THR A 117 5.09 -20.48 13.30
N HIS A 118 3.85 -20.83 12.93
CA HIS A 118 3.20 -22.04 13.41
C HIS A 118 3.98 -23.31 13.00
N ARG A 119 4.47 -23.37 11.76
CA ARG A 119 5.29 -24.50 11.27
C ARG A 119 6.60 -24.64 12.02
N ARG A 120 7.29 -23.54 12.34
CA ARG A 120 8.52 -23.56 13.14
C ARG A 120 8.26 -24.05 14.56
N SER A 121 7.25 -23.52 15.22
CA SER A 121 6.88 -23.93 16.59
C SER A 121 6.61 -25.44 16.69
N ARG A 122 5.94 -26.02 15.68
CA ARG A 122 5.66 -27.47 15.61
C ARG A 122 6.91 -28.32 15.31
N ALA A 123 7.92 -27.77 14.65
CA ALA A 123 9.17 -28.48 14.36
C ALA A 123 10.11 -28.49 15.57
N ASP A 124 9.98 -27.50 16.46
CA ASP A 124 10.76 -27.38 17.69
C ASP A 124 10.14 -28.16 18.87
N ASP A 125 8.92 -28.68 18.74
CA ASP A 125 8.29 -29.57 19.73
C ASP A 125 8.97 -30.98 19.69
N PRO A 126 9.69 -31.41 20.73
CA PRO A 126 10.43 -32.68 20.74
C PRO A 126 9.54 -33.93 20.89
N GLU A 127 8.22 -33.79 20.89
CA GLU A 127 7.26 -34.88 21.12
C GLU A 127 6.49 -35.23 19.83
N SER A 128 7.23 -35.54 18.76
CA SER A 128 6.72 -36.34 17.65
C SER A 128 7.48 -37.67 17.59
N THR A 129 7.30 -38.49 18.61
CA THR A 129 7.35 -39.95 18.46
C THR A 129 6.18 -40.36 17.56
N ASP A 130 6.43 -40.67 16.28
CA ASP A 130 6.44 -42.06 15.82
C ASP A 130 6.72 -42.19 14.31
N ASP A 131 7.59 -43.17 14.05
CA ASP A 131 7.99 -43.98 12.90
C ASP A 131 7.67 -43.63 11.42
N GLY A 132 8.67 -43.93 10.56
CA GLY A 132 8.39 -44.48 9.24
C GLY A 132 8.64 -43.64 7.98
N SER A 133 9.85 -43.11 7.77
CA SER A 133 10.40 -43.08 6.40
C SER A 133 11.90 -42.78 6.36
N HIS A 134 12.67 -43.85 6.19
CA HIS A 134 14.03 -43.83 5.66
C HIS A 134 14.14 -42.97 4.39
N GLY A 135 15.20 -42.17 4.29
CA GLY A 135 15.77 -41.81 2.98
C GLY A 135 16.18 -40.36 2.79
N ARG A 136 17.29 -39.94 3.41
CA ARG A 136 18.36 -39.21 2.69
C ARG A 136 19.69 -39.19 3.45
N LEU A 137 20.52 -40.14 3.02
CA LEU A 137 21.99 -40.19 3.02
C LEU A 137 22.78 -39.80 4.28
N LEU A 138 23.20 -40.89 4.94
CA LEU A 138 24.56 -41.14 5.43
C LEU A 138 25.65 -40.43 4.59
N CYS A 139 26.52 -39.67 5.27
CA CYS A 139 27.97 -39.95 5.39
C CYS A 139 28.71 -38.73 5.94
N ARG A 140 29.20 -38.80 7.20
CA ARG A 140 30.63 -38.84 7.53
C ARG A 140 30.81 -38.81 9.05
N SER A 141 31.04 -39.99 9.62
CA SER A 141 31.64 -40.14 10.95
C SER A 141 33.16 -40.17 10.78
N GLY A 142 33.89 -39.48 11.66
CA GLY A 142 35.32 -39.68 11.89
C GLY A 142 36.09 -38.43 12.26
N GLY A 143 36.55 -38.37 13.51
CA GLY A 143 37.69 -37.56 13.94
C GLY A 143 37.37 -36.53 15.02
N ALA A 144 37.76 -36.85 16.26
CA ALA A 144 37.90 -35.87 17.32
C ALA A 144 39.01 -34.87 16.96
N ASP A 145 38.72 -33.58 17.06
CA ASP A 145 39.71 -32.57 17.43
C ASP A 145 38.98 -31.38 18.09
N GLU A 146 39.49 -30.95 19.24
CA GLU A 146 39.06 -29.78 19.98
C GLU A 146 39.34 -28.52 19.15
N GLN A 147 38.28 -27.78 18.80
CA GLN A 147 38.40 -26.41 18.32
C GLN A 147 37.18 -25.60 18.72
N ASP A 148 37.46 -24.44 19.33
CA ASP A 148 36.53 -23.41 19.80
C ASP A 148 35.25 -23.26 18.95
N PRO A 149 34.07 -23.08 19.55
CA PRO A 149 32.86 -22.74 18.80
C PRO A 149 32.98 -21.31 18.26
N LYS A 150 33.41 -21.20 17.01
CA LYS A 150 33.36 -19.97 16.22
C LYS A 150 31.88 -19.65 15.93
N PRO A 151 31.35 -18.48 16.32
CA PRO A 151 29.98 -18.12 16.04
C PRO A 151 29.92 -17.52 14.64
N ASP A 152 29.90 -18.34 13.60
CA ASP A 152 29.66 -17.90 12.23
C ASP A 152 28.65 -18.85 11.58
N GLY A 153 27.43 -18.34 11.37
CA GLY A 153 26.34 -19.06 10.74
C GLY A 153 25.05 -18.25 10.68
N ASP A 154 25.16 -16.99 10.25
CA ASP A 154 24.14 -16.19 9.54
C ASP A 154 22.64 -16.47 9.86
N ASP A 155 22.13 -15.86 10.94
CA ASP A 155 20.69 -15.76 11.24
C ASP A 155 19.94 -14.73 10.34
N ASP A 156 20.48 -14.39 9.16
CA ASP A 156 19.84 -13.48 8.20
C ASP A 156 19.10 -14.23 7.05
N ASP A 157 18.89 -15.56 7.17
CA ASP A 157 18.11 -16.37 6.21
C ASP A 157 16.59 -16.30 6.41
N ALA A 158 16.10 -15.38 7.24
CA ALA A 158 14.70 -15.35 7.65
C ALA A 158 13.70 -15.03 6.53
N TRP A 159 14.09 -14.85 5.25
CA TRP A 159 13.15 -14.79 4.11
C TRP A 159 13.74 -14.98 2.70
N GLU A 160 14.63 -15.96 2.51
CA GLU A 160 14.81 -16.60 1.18
C GLU A 160 13.56 -17.42 0.79
N GLY A 161 12.38 -16.80 0.82
CA GLY A 161 11.16 -17.41 0.30
C GLY A 161 11.25 -17.58 -1.23
N PRO A 162 10.44 -18.48 -1.81
CA PRO A 162 10.23 -18.55 -3.26
C PRO A 162 9.99 -17.15 -3.84
N ALA A 163 10.36 -16.90 -5.10
CA ALA A 163 10.23 -15.58 -5.73
C ALA A 163 8.86 -14.90 -5.51
N ALA A 164 7.80 -15.70 -5.35
CA ALA A 164 6.45 -15.29 -4.96
C ALA A 164 6.37 -14.48 -3.64
N GLY A 165 7.13 -14.87 -2.61
CA GLY A 165 7.19 -14.13 -1.34
C GLY A 165 7.80 -12.75 -1.52
N ARG A 166 8.93 -12.62 -2.24
CA ARG A 166 9.53 -11.31 -2.51
C ARG A 166 8.61 -10.40 -3.33
N LEU A 167 7.91 -10.97 -4.31
CA LEU A 167 6.92 -10.24 -5.10
C LEU A 167 5.75 -9.75 -4.23
N LEU A 168 5.17 -10.61 -3.39
CA LEU A 168 4.07 -10.24 -2.52
C LEU A 168 4.45 -9.13 -1.54
N GLY A 169 5.64 -9.20 -0.95
CA GLY A 169 6.16 -8.15 -0.06
C GLY A 169 6.32 -6.81 -0.79
N LEU A 170 6.82 -6.85 -2.03
CA LEU A 170 6.91 -5.66 -2.88
C LEU A 170 5.52 -5.08 -3.21
N LEU A 171 4.56 -5.94 -3.57
CA LEU A 171 3.19 -5.54 -3.88
C LEU A 171 2.50 -4.91 -2.68
N VAL A 172 2.60 -5.51 -1.49
CA VAL A 172 2.06 -4.93 -0.25
C VAL A 172 2.69 -3.57 0.03
N GLN A 173 4.01 -3.44 -0.16
CA GLN A 173 4.70 -2.20 0.16
C GLN A 173 4.43 -1.08 -0.87
N ILE A 174 4.31 -1.40 -2.16
CA ILE A 174 3.91 -0.44 -3.20
C ILE A 174 2.44 -0.09 -3.02
N GLY A 175 1.58 -1.10 -2.89
CA GLY A 175 0.15 -0.94 -2.66
C GLY A 175 -0.14 0.01 -1.51
N TYR A 176 0.44 -0.23 -0.34
CA TYR A 176 0.30 0.65 0.83
C TYR A 176 0.57 2.14 0.52
N GLN A 177 1.58 2.43 -0.29
CA GLN A 177 1.99 3.80 -0.61
C GLN A 177 1.10 4.45 -1.68
N VAL A 178 0.67 3.68 -2.68
CA VAL A 178 -0.30 4.15 -3.67
C VAL A 178 -1.64 4.40 -3.00
N THR A 179 -2.10 3.45 -2.18
CA THR A 179 -3.35 3.53 -1.42
C THR A 179 -3.36 4.75 -0.51
N ALA A 180 -2.30 4.98 0.27
CA ALA A 180 -2.17 6.16 1.11
C ALA A 180 -2.27 7.49 0.38
N GLY A 181 -1.56 7.62 -0.74
CA GLY A 181 -1.67 8.83 -1.57
C GLY A 181 -3.09 9.00 -2.13
N ALA A 182 -3.66 7.92 -2.67
CA ALA A 182 -4.97 7.92 -3.32
C ALA A 182 -6.10 8.25 -2.35
N VAL A 183 -6.09 7.71 -1.13
CA VAL A 183 -7.11 7.96 -0.11
C VAL A 183 -7.08 9.42 0.35
N VAL A 184 -5.89 9.95 0.68
CA VAL A 184 -5.77 11.36 1.08
C VAL A 184 -6.16 12.30 -0.06
N LEU A 185 -5.83 11.96 -1.31
CA LEU A 185 -6.26 12.73 -2.48
C LEU A 185 -7.77 12.69 -2.66
N THR A 186 -8.38 11.51 -2.64
CA THR A 186 -9.81 11.30 -2.80
C THR A 186 -10.59 12.05 -1.72
N ASP A 187 -10.15 11.98 -0.46
CA ASP A 187 -10.79 12.69 0.65
C ASP A 187 -10.57 14.20 0.58
N ALA A 188 -9.37 14.66 0.23
CA ALA A 188 -9.09 16.08 0.06
C ALA A 188 -9.96 16.69 -1.05
N VAL A 189 -10.06 16.02 -2.20
CA VAL A 189 -10.92 16.46 -3.30
C VAL A 189 -12.38 16.40 -2.90
N PHE A 190 -12.83 15.34 -2.21
CA PHE A 190 -14.20 15.23 -1.78
C PHE A 190 -14.59 16.36 -0.81
N TRP A 191 -13.88 16.49 0.30
CA TRP A 191 -14.22 17.42 1.37
C TRP A 191 -13.90 18.88 1.06
N ALA A 192 -12.81 19.16 0.35
CA ALA A 192 -12.37 20.53 0.08
C ALA A 192 -12.80 21.07 -1.29
N LEU A 193 -13.24 20.22 -2.23
CA LEU A 193 -13.66 20.65 -3.56
C LEU A 193 -15.11 20.29 -3.87
N ILE A 194 -15.46 19.00 -3.78
CA ILE A 194 -16.76 18.50 -4.25
C ILE A 194 -17.88 18.99 -3.33
N VAL A 195 -17.76 18.74 -2.01
CA VAL A 195 -18.76 19.13 -1.02
C VAL A 195 -19.04 20.64 -1.04
N PRO A 196 -18.05 21.55 -0.93
CA PRO A 196 -18.31 22.98 -0.85
C PRO A 196 -18.70 23.65 -2.17
N PHE A 197 -18.25 23.15 -3.33
CA PHE A 197 -18.37 23.89 -4.60
C PHE A 197 -19.14 23.17 -5.71
N ILE A 198 -19.29 21.84 -5.63
CA ILE A 198 -19.88 21.03 -6.71
C ILE A 198 -21.22 20.41 -6.29
N SER A 199 -21.53 20.37 -4.99
CA SER A 199 -22.82 19.89 -4.49
C SER A 199 -23.96 20.84 -4.89
N SER A 200 -24.53 20.63 -6.08
CA SER A 200 -25.82 21.20 -6.47
C SER A 200 -26.96 20.30 -6.00
N ALA A 201 -28.21 20.77 -6.08
CA ALA A 201 -29.43 20.12 -5.55
C ALA A 201 -29.68 18.64 -5.96
N HIS A 202 -28.89 18.08 -6.89
CA HIS A 202 -28.92 16.67 -7.30
C HIS A 202 -27.83 15.79 -6.68
N PHE A 203 -26.86 16.38 -5.95
CA PHE A 203 -25.81 15.66 -5.23
C PHE A 203 -26.17 15.62 -3.74
N SER A 204 -27.21 14.85 -3.38
CA SER A 204 -27.53 14.66 -1.96
C SER A 204 -26.39 13.86 -1.34
N LEU A 205 -25.66 14.45 -0.39
CA LEU A 205 -24.73 13.73 0.47
C LEU A 205 -25.48 12.54 1.09
N ASN A 206 -25.24 11.34 0.56
CA ASN A 206 -25.77 10.12 1.13
C ASN A 206 -24.85 9.68 2.26
N ALA A 207 -25.42 9.13 3.34
CA ALA A 207 -24.67 8.55 4.44
C ALA A 207 -23.65 7.52 3.96
N VAL A 208 -23.98 6.74 2.93
CA VAL A 208 -23.06 5.76 2.31
C VAL A 208 -21.82 6.44 1.73
N MET A 209 -21.98 7.56 1.04
CA MET A 209 -20.89 8.33 0.45
C MET A 209 -19.95 8.90 1.53
N VAL A 210 -20.52 9.47 2.61
CA VAL A 210 -19.74 9.94 3.77
C VAL A 210 -19.01 8.77 4.46
N CYS A 211 -19.67 7.62 4.57
CA CYS A 211 -19.08 6.41 5.13
C CYS A 211 -17.93 5.88 4.28
N ILE A 212 -18.01 5.88 2.94
CA ILE A 212 -16.93 5.42 2.06
C ILE A 212 -15.66 6.24 2.29
N HIS A 213 -15.78 7.57 2.24
CA HIS A 213 -14.64 8.47 2.48
C HIS A 213 -14.06 8.30 3.89
N SER A 214 -14.92 8.14 4.90
CA SER A 214 -14.46 7.98 6.30
C SER A 214 -13.85 6.61 6.56
N LEU A 215 -14.41 5.52 6.02
CA LEU A 215 -13.98 4.15 6.26
C LEU A 215 -12.62 3.85 5.64
N ASN A 216 -12.38 4.32 4.42
CA ASN A 216 -11.11 4.19 3.71
C ASN A 216 -9.95 4.77 4.56
N LEU A 217 -10.13 6.02 5.01
CA LEU A 217 -9.15 6.67 5.87
C LEU A 217 -8.99 5.96 7.22
N VAL A 218 -10.08 5.54 7.88
CA VAL A 218 -10.02 4.86 9.18
C VAL A 218 -9.29 3.53 9.10
N PHE A 219 -9.60 2.68 8.11
CA PHE A 219 -8.93 1.39 7.95
C PHE A 219 -7.45 1.59 7.63
N LEU A 220 -7.12 2.54 6.77
CA LEU A 220 -5.74 2.78 6.37
C LEU A 220 -4.90 3.39 7.50
N LEU A 221 -5.45 4.32 8.29
CA LEU A 221 -4.79 4.85 9.48
C LEU A 221 -4.62 3.77 10.56
N SER A 222 -5.61 2.89 10.72
CA SER A 222 -5.51 1.75 11.65
C SER A 222 -4.41 0.77 11.20
N GLU A 223 -4.37 0.44 9.92
CA GLU A 223 -3.30 -0.37 9.33
C GLU A 223 -1.92 0.27 9.54
N THR A 224 -1.81 1.58 9.33
CA THR A 224 -0.61 2.38 9.61
C THR A 224 -0.21 2.28 11.07
N ALA A 225 -1.16 2.41 11.99
CA ALA A 225 -0.90 2.33 13.42
C ALA A 225 -0.37 0.94 13.83
N LEU A 226 -0.79 -0.12 13.12
CA LEU A 226 -0.47 -1.50 13.49
C LEU A 226 0.76 -2.07 12.78
N ASN A 227 1.05 -1.69 11.53
CA ASN A 227 2.12 -2.30 10.73
C ASN A 227 3.49 -1.61 10.91
N ASN A 228 4.54 -2.12 10.28
CA ASN A 228 5.88 -1.50 10.26
C ASN A 228 6.37 -1.20 8.83
N LEU A 229 5.45 -0.96 7.90
CA LEU A 229 5.80 -0.74 6.49
C LEU A 229 6.51 0.60 6.33
N ALA A 230 7.69 0.57 5.71
CA ALA A 230 8.42 1.78 5.39
C ALA A 230 7.71 2.59 4.29
N PHE A 231 7.67 3.91 4.47
CA PHE A 231 7.03 4.88 3.58
C PHE A 231 8.05 5.85 2.94
N PRO A 232 8.91 5.39 2.01
CA PRO A 232 9.90 6.23 1.35
C PRO A 232 9.27 7.24 0.36
N TRP A 233 9.90 8.40 0.21
CA TRP A 233 9.44 9.48 -0.69
C TRP A 233 9.35 9.10 -2.17
N PHE A 234 10.31 8.32 -2.69
CA PHE A 234 10.41 8.07 -4.13
C PHE A 234 9.21 7.31 -4.71
N ARG A 235 8.41 6.62 -3.87
CA ARG A 235 7.27 5.82 -4.32
C ARG A 235 6.00 6.63 -4.54
N MET A 236 6.02 7.93 -4.24
CA MET A 236 5.03 8.87 -4.75
C MET A 236 4.87 8.75 -6.27
N ALA A 237 5.92 8.34 -7.00
CA ALA A 237 5.85 8.06 -8.43
C ALA A 237 4.79 7.01 -8.80
N TYR A 238 4.60 5.96 -7.99
CA TYR A 238 3.55 4.95 -8.25
C TYR A 238 2.14 5.51 -8.01
N PHE A 239 1.99 6.39 -7.01
CA PHE A 239 0.74 7.10 -6.75
C PHE A 239 0.37 8.03 -7.92
N VAL A 240 1.34 8.80 -8.44
CA VAL A 240 1.14 9.64 -9.63
C VAL A 240 0.81 8.79 -10.87
N LEU A 241 1.46 7.64 -11.04
CA LEU A 241 1.12 6.74 -12.16
C LEU A 241 -0.30 6.18 -12.04
N TRP A 242 -0.77 5.88 -10.83
CA TRP A 242 -2.13 5.41 -10.59
C TRP A 242 -3.20 6.43 -10.98
N THR A 243 -3.02 7.71 -10.61
CA THR A 243 -3.93 8.78 -11.02
C THR A 243 -3.84 9.07 -12.52
N CYS A 244 -2.65 9.07 -13.11
CA CYS A 244 -2.50 9.20 -14.57
C CYS A 244 -3.18 8.04 -15.31
N LEU A 245 -3.09 6.81 -14.81
CA LEU A 245 -3.77 5.65 -15.39
C LEU A 245 -5.29 5.87 -15.42
N TYR A 246 -5.86 6.33 -14.31
CA TYR A 246 -7.28 6.67 -14.25
C TYR A 246 -7.66 7.72 -15.31
N VAL A 247 -6.90 8.81 -15.42
CA VAL A 247 -7.16 9.88 -16.41
C VAL A 247 -7.09 9.35 -17.84
N ILE A 248 -6.12 8.49 -18.14
CA ILE A 248 -5.98 7.86 -19.46
C ILE A 248 -7.18 6.97 -19.77
N VAL A 249 -7.65 6.17 -18.81
CA VAL A 249 -8.84 5.34 -18.99
C VAL A 249 -10.09 6.19 -19.21
N GLN A 250 -10.22 7.34 -18.52
CA GLN A 250 -11.31 8.29 -18.77
C GLN A 250 -11.26 8.85 -20.19
N TRP A 251 -10.08 9.22 -20.69
CA TRP A 251 -9.92 9.67 -22.07
C TRP A 251 -10.31 8.58 -23.07
N ILE A 252 -9.87 7.34 -22.85
CA ILE A 252 -10.23 6.19 -23.70
C ILE A 252 -11.75 5.97 -23.69
N ALA A 253 -12.39 6.00 -22.53
CA ALA A 253 -13.85 5.85 -22.42
C ALA A 253 -14.61 6.90 -23.24
N HIS A 254 -14.14 8.15 -23.25
CA HIS A 254 -14.74 9.22 -24.06
C HIS A 254 -14.47 9.05 -25.57
N LEU A 255 -13.31 8.51 -25.96
CA LEU A 255 -13.06 8.12 -27.34
C LEU A 255 -13.97 6.96 -27.77
N CYS A 256 -14.36 6.08 -26.84
CA CYS A 256 -15.30 4.98 -27.06
C CYS A 256 -16.79 5.40 -27.00
N GLY A 257 -17.09 6.71 -26.83
CA GLY A 257 -18.45 7.23 -26.91
C GLY A 257 -19.10 7.60 -25.57
N LEU A 258 -18.36 7.61 -24.46
CA LEU A 258 -18.86 8.21 -23.21
C LEU A 258 -19.06 9.72 -23.41
N THR A 259 -20.27 10.21 -23.15
CA THR A 259 -20.66 11.61 -23.43
C THR A 259 -20.58 12.55 -22.22
N TRP A 260 -20.45 11.99 -21.02
CA TRP A 260 -20.45 12.72 -19.76
C TRP A 260 -19.16 12.44 -18.96
N TRP A 261 -18.71 13.45 -18.23
CA TRP A 261 -17.53 13.34 -17.37
C TRP A 261 -17.95 13.05 -15.92
N PRO A 262 -17.32 12.07 -15.23
CA PRO A 262 -17.60 11.84 -13.81
C PRO A 262 -17.22 13.04 -12.94
N TYR A 263 -16.23 13.81 -13.38
CA TYR A 263 -15.87 15.07 -12.76
C TYR A 263 -15.75 16.18 -13.81
N PRO A 264 -16.39 17.36 -13.61
CA PRO A 264 -16.34 18.45 -14.58
C PRO A 264 -14.92 18.90 -14.92
N PHE A 265 -14.00 18.84 -13.95
CA PHE A 265 -12.61 19.24 -14.10
C PHE A 265 -11.73 18.27 -14.91
N LEU A 266 -12.25 17.09 -15.30
CA LEU A 266 -11.57 16.16 -16.21
C LEU A 266 -11.82 16.46 -17.68
N SER A 267 -12.78 17.32 -18.00
CA SER A 267 -13.08 17.62 -19.40
C SER A 267 -11.93 18.43 -20.04
N PRO A 268 -11.19 17.89 -21.03
CA PRO A 268 -10.03 18.58 -21.62
C PRO A 268 -10.42 19.75 -22.52
N THR A 269 -11.70 19.84 -22.89
CA THR A 269 -12.25 20.91 -23.72
C THR A 269 -12.69 22.13 -22.91
N ALA A 270 -12.76 22.01 -21.57
CA ALA A 270 -13.06 23.13 -20.70
C ALA A 270 -11.95 24.19 -20.76
N SER A 271 -12.33 25.48 -20.71
CA SER A 271 -11.37 26.59 -20.83
C SER A 271 -10.32 26.59 -19.71
N SER A 272 -10.69 26.16 -18.50
CA SER A 272 -9.81 26.04 -17.34
C SER A 272 -9.20 24.65 -17.17
N ALA A 273 -9.36 23.72 -18.13
CA ALA A 273 -8.85 22.35 -18.02
C ALA A 273 -7.34 22.29 -17.71
N PRO A 274 -6.45 23.06 -18.38
CA PRO A 274 -5.03 23.04 -18.06
C PRO A 274 -4.72 23.35 -16.59
N LEU A 275 -5.47 24.29 -16.00
CA LEU A 275 -5.31 24.66 -14.59
C LEU A 275 -5.74 23.53 -13.66
N TRP A 276 -6.84 22.85 -13.97
CA TRP A 276 -7.31 21.69 -13.20
C TRP A 276 -6.32 20.53 -13.25
N TYR A 277 -5.82 20.19 -14.44
CA TYR A 277 -4.84 19.13 -14.62
C TYR A 277 -3.54 19.43 -13.89
N LEU A 278 -3.06 20.68 -13.96
CA LEU A 278 -1.89 21.12 -13.22
C LEU A 278 -2.13 21.10 -11.70
N ALA A 279 -3.28 21.60 -11.24
CA ALA A 279 -3.64 21.60 -9.82
C ALA A 279 -3.70 20.19 -9.25
N MET A 280 -4.31 19.23 -9.98
CA MET A 280 -4.34 17.83 -9.58
C MET A 280 -2.94 17.22 -9.56
N ALA A 281 -2.10 17.49 -10.57
CA ALA A 281 -0.70 17.03 -10.56
C ALA A 281 0.06 17.55 -9.32
N LEU A 282 -0.12 18.83 -8.97
CA LEU A 282 0.51 19.44 -7.79
C LEU A 282 -0.06 18.91 -6.47
N LEU A 283 -1.35 18.55 -6.42
CA LEU A 283 -2.02 18.06 -5.22
C LEU A 283 -1.45 16.72 -4.70
N HIS A 284 -0.77 15.95 -5.56
CA HIS A 284 -0.09 14.71 -5.15
C HIS A 284 0.97 14.96 -4.07
N PHE A 285 1.71 16.07 -4.16
CA PHE A 285 2.79 16.40 -3.24
C PHE A 285 2.29 16.63 -1.81
N PRO A 286 1.33 17.55 -1.53
CA PRO A 286 0.80 17.74 -0.19
C PRO A 286 0.06 16.50 0.32
N CYS A 287 -0.70 15.78 -0.52
CA CYS A 287 -1.38 14.54 -0.09
C CYS A 287 -0.36 13.49 0.39
N TYR A 288 0.71 13.27 -0.38
CA TYR A 288 1.77 12.35 0.01
C TYR A 288 2.56 12.83 1.23
N LEU A 289 2.81 14.15 1.32
CA LEU A 289 3.49 14.77 2.46
C LEU A 289 2.71 14.57 3.76
N VAL A 290 1.41 14.85 3.78
CA VAL A 290 0.54 14.69 4.95
C VAL A 290 0.64 13.26 5.47
N TYR A 291 0.51 12.28 4.57
CA TYR A 291 0.60 10.88 4.97
C TYR A 291 1.99 10.48 5.46
N TRP A 292 3.04 10.95 4.77
CA TRP A 292 4.41 10.72 5.21
C TRP A 292 4.69 11.29 6.61
N LEU A 293 4.14 12.48 6.93
CA LEU A 293 4.24 13.07 8.26
C LEU A 293 3.56 12.20 9.33
N ILE A 294 2.39 11.63 9.02
CA ILE A 294 1.69 10.70 9.92
C ILE A 294 2.57 9.47 10.22
N VAL A 295 3.11 8.83 9.18
CA VAL A 295 3.99 7.67 9.35
C VAL A 295 5.24 8.04 10.16
N ARG A 296 5.85 9.20 9.88
CA ARG A 296 7.03 9.67 10.60
C ARG A 296 6.72 9.97 12.07
N ALA A 297 5.60 10.63 12.37
CA ALA A 297 5.15 10.91 13.73
C ALA A 297 4.97 9.61 14.52
N LYS A 298 4.30 8.62 13.92
CA LYS A 298 4.13 7.28 14.49
C LYS A 298 5.49 6.63 14.80
N SER A 299 6.42 6.62 13.84
CA SER A 299 7.75 6.04 14.05
C SER A 299 8.51 6.70 15.20
N CYS A 300 8.44 8.04 15.34
CA CYS A 300 9.02 8.75 16.47
C CYS A 300 8.37 8.34 17.80
N CYS A 301 7.04 8.24 17.86
CA CYS A 301 6.32 7.80 19.06
C CYS A 301 6.71 6.37 19.48
N LEU A 302 6.83 5.44 18.53
CA LEU A 302 7.22 4.06 18.80
C LEU A 302 8.63 3.99 19.43
N VAL A 303 9.59 4.73 18.89
CA VAL A 303 10.96 4.76 19.41
C VAL A 303 10.99 5.32 20.84
N HIS A 304 10.27 6.40 21.11
CA HIS A 304 10.19 6.96 22.47
C HIS A 304 9.55 5.99 23.47
N MET A 305 8.45 5.33 23.11
CA MET A 305 7.79 4.35 23.98
C MET A 305 8.67 3.14 24.28
N GLN A 306 9.43 2.66 23.29
CA GLN A 306 10.36 1.55 23.48
C GLN A 306 11.54 1.93 24.38
N ALA A 307 11.99 3.18 24.34
CA ALA A 307 13.03 3.68 25.24
C ALA A 307 12.51 3.79 26.69
N ALA A 308 11.31 4.33 26.89
CA ALA A 308 10.69 4.48 28.22
C ALA A 308 10.38 3.14 28.91
N ASN A 309 10.13 2.07 28.13
CA ASN A 309 9.84 0.75 28.69
C ASN A 309 11.11 -0.06 29.02
N ARG A 310 12.30 0.48 28.74
CA ARG A 310 13.62 -0.12 29.06
C ARG A 310 14.32 0.55 30.25
N SER A 311 13.83 1.71 30.69
CA SER A 311 14.27 2.45 31.89
C SER A 311 13.44 2.06 33.10
#